data_AF-A0A258K013-F1
#
_entry.id   AF-A0A258K013-F1
#
_cell.length_a   1.000
_cell.length_b   1.000
_cell.length_c   1.000
_cell.angle_alpha   90.00
_cell.angle_beta   90.00
_cell.angle_gamma   90.00
#
_symmetry.space_group_name_H-M   'P 1'
#
loop_
_entity.id
_entity.type
_entity.pdbx_description
1 polymer ?
#
loop_
_entity_poly.entity_id
_entity_poly.type
_entity_poly.pdbx_seq_one_letter_code
_entity_poly.pdbx_strand_id
1 'polypeptide(L)'
;MTTIKTKTTKSIVSILSVMTLLFSLGSCQDYLDVQPEDKLVGDQLYRDIYDADAAVIGVYGKFMALAEKHVILNEMRADLMTTTRNSTPYLKELSQHNVSAENPYISPKEFYEVIQNCNDILKNFDIMLADKKFTQSQYEQRYADVGCIRSWVYLQLGIHFGSVPYITEPIETLEDVQNISKYPRISFDQLIDNLVTFTEALTYKKQYEGSSLVIPVDTYNTAKFFINKECLLGDLNLWKGNYLAAASYYKNVLETSSNSANINELFDVYRLKGADVSTNNDLAVGYVRFSEQDARSLINNNTQGWRSIFPRERDATWNIEWIWSLPFDSDFAPANPFINIFSKNSGSYLAMPSQRAIDLWNSQRQQNDFPYDARGSKFTYNMVGDDPVIMKYLYKFEAANDQFKREGDWFLYRAAKLHLRYAEAANRDNQQKIAYALLNVGIYEAYRDGLTTSDDVTNVMQTKEPFPYDFDARNGEAPRFRGNWHRNVGIRGRARLTTVGAIGDDMITTENNIINEAALELAYEGNRWEDLVRIARRRNDPSFLADKIYEKLNKEGNAEATEVRTKLMNPSNWYLPFKW
;
A
#
# COMPACT_ATOMS: atom_id res chain seq x y z
N MET A 1 -9.67 89.60 -6.23
CA MET A 1 -9.56 89.03 -7.58
C MET A 1 -8.15 89.36 -8.07
N THR A 2 -7.21 88.43 -7.92
CA THR A 2 -5.83 88.65 -8.38
C THR A 2 -5.21 87.30 -8.75
N THR A 3 -5.11 87.06 -10.05
CA THR A 3 -4.52 85.89 -10.69
C THR A 3 -3.00 86.07 -10.72
N ILE A 4 -2.24 85.13 -10.16
CA ILE A 4 -0.77 85.09 -10.30
C ILE A 4 -0.42 83.95 -11.25
N LYS A 5 0.15 84.32 -12.41
CA LYS A 5 0.90 83.43 -13.30
C LYS A 5 2.33 83.29 -12.75
N THR A 6 2.86 82.08 -12.69
CA THR A 6 4.31 81.84 -12.57
C THR A 6 4.83 81.11 -13.81
N LYS A 7 5.86 81.72 -14.42
CA LYS A 7 6.64 81.21 -15.55
C LYS A 7 7.54 80.06 -15.08
N THR A 8 7.40 78.89 -15.67
CA THR A 8 8.38 77.80 -15.56
C THR A 8 9.57 78.06 -16.49
N THR A 9 10.77 78.01 -15.93
CA THR A 9 12.05 78.30 -16.58
C THR A 9 12.51 77.16 -17.49
N LYS A 10 12.95 77.52 -18.70
CA LYS A 10 13.37 76.62 -19.80
C LYS A 10 14.63 75.77 -19.54
N SER A 11 15.29 75.86 -18.38
CA SER A 11 16.51 75.07 -18.08
C SER A 11 16.26 73.67 -17.51
N ILE A 12 15.05 73.38 -17.00
CA ILE A 12 14.75 72.07 -16.40
C ILE A 12 14.38 71.03 -17.49
N VAL A 13 13.82 71.46 -18.62
CA VAL A 13 13.42 70.59 -19.73
C VAL A 13 14.63 70.03 -20.49
N SER A 14 15.72 70.80 -20.61
CA SER A 14 16.93 70.35 -21.32
C SER A 14 17.76 69.34 -20.52
N ILE A 15 17.74 69.38 -19.18
CA ILE A 15 18.46 68.42 -18.33
C ILE A 15 17.71 67.08 -18.28
N LEU A 16 16.38 67.11 -18.29
CA LEU A 16 15.57 65.89 -18.32
C LEU A 16 15.71 65.13 -19.64
N SER A 17 15.87 65.85 -20.76
CA SER A 17 15.99 65.26 -22.11
C SER A 17 17.35 64.61 -22.40
N VAL A 18 18.42 65.08 -21.75
CA VAL A 18 19.77 64.50 -21.88
C VAL A 18 19.93 63.26 -20.99
N MET A 19 19.22 63.22 -19.86
CA MET A 19 19.26 62.07 -18.94
C MET A 19 18.45 60.87 -19.47
N THR A 20 17.44 61.08 -20.32
CA THR A 20 16.68 59.99 -20.96
C THR A 20 17.41 59.36 -22.16
N LEU A 21 18.36 60.09 -22.79
CA LEU A 21 19.12 59.56 -23.92
C LEU A 21 20.32 58.68 -23.50
N LEU A 22 20.81 58.84 -22.26
CA LEU A 22 21.95 58.08 -21.72
C LEU A 22 21.59 56.69 -21.16
N PHE A 23 20.30 56.33 -21.08
CA PHE A 23 19.85 54.99 -20.65
C PHE A 23 19.59 54.01 -21.81
N SER A 24 19.86 54.40 -23.06
CA SER A 24 19.47 53.60 -24.25
C SER A 24 20.62 52.81 -24.92
N LEU A 25 21.83 52.77 -24.35
CA LEU A 25 22.98 52.04 -24.94
C LEU A 25 23.68 51.04 -24.00
N GLY A 26 23.04 50.67 -22.89
CA GLY A 26 23.45 49.51 -22.09
C GLY A 26 22.80 48.24 -22.64
N SER A 27 23.40 47.64 -23.67
CA SER A 27 23.12 46.27 -24.10
C SER A 27 23.41 45.31 -22.95
N CYS A 28 22.40 44.98 -22.15
CA CYS A 28 22.44 43.79 -21.26
C CYS A 28 22.28 42.55 -22.14
N GLN A 29 23.38 42.12 -22.76
CA GLN A 29 23.46 40.85 -23.46
C GLN A 29 23.51 39.64 -22.50
N ASP A 30 23.69 39.86 -21.19
CA ASP A 30 23.77 38.79 -20.19
C ASP A 30 22.44 38.50 -19.46
N TYR A 31 21.32 39.10 -19.88
CA TYR A 31 19.98 38.88 -19.26
C TYR A 31 18.97 38.19 -20.20
N LEU A 32 19.42 37.77 -21.39
CA LEU A 32 18.63 37.00 -22.35
C LEU A 32 19.16 35.57 -22.59
N ASP A 33 20.10 35.13 -21.75
CA ASP A 33 20.41 33.71 -21.54
C ASP A 33 20.03 33.32 -20.11
N VAL A 34 18.72 33.40 -19.81
CA VAL A 34 18.18 32.66 -18.67
C VAL A 34 18.20 31.19 -19.09
N GLN A 35 19.25 30.47 -18.68
CA GLN A 35 19.24 29.01 -18.69
C GLN A 35 17.95 28.58 -17.96
N PRO A 36 17.13 27.68 -18.53
CA PRO A 36 15.90 27.26 -17.88
C PRO A 36 16.20 26.81 -16.45
N GLU A 37 15.57 27.45 -15.46
CA GLU A 37 15.72 27.16 -14.02
C GLU A 37 15.31 25.73 -13.61
N ASP A 38 14.90 24.90 -14.58
CA ASP A 38 14.47 23.50 -14.39
C ASP A 38 15.50 22.43 -14.85
N LYS A 39 16.72 22.83 -15.22
CA LYS A 39 17.86 21.89 -15.30
C LYS A 39 18.95 22.34 -14.34
N LEU A 40 18.80 21.93 -13.07
CA LEU A 40 19.96 21.83 -12.17
C LEU A 40 21.05 21.06 -12.94
N VAL A 41 22.16 21.74 -13.23
CA VAL A 41 23.27 21.19 -14.01
C VAL A 41 23.68 19.86 -13.37
N GLY A 42 23.71 18.77 -14.14
CA GLY A 42 23.97 17.41 -13.63
C GLY A 42 25.25 17.30 -12.78
N ASP A 43 26.23 18.17 -13.03
CA ASP A 43 27.48 18.27 -12.26
C ASP A 43 27.29 18.75 -10.81
N GLN A 44 26.14 19.34 -10.48
CA GLN A 44 25.81 19.84 -9.14
C GLN A 44 24.93 18.88 -8.32
N LEU A 45 24.36 17.84 -8.93
CA LEU A 45 23.63 16.77 -8.25
C LEU A 45 24.57 15.56 -8.04
N TYR A 46 24.25 14.67 -7.09
CA TYR A 46 24.99 13.42 -6.86
C TYR A 46 26.49 13.59 -6.51
N ARG A 47 26.82 14.55 -5.62
CA ARG A 47 28.20 14.79 -5.19
C ARG A 47 28.60 13.92 -4.01
N ASP A 48 27.65 13.64 -3.12
CA ASP A 48 27.86 12.85 -1.91
C ASP A 48 26.62 12.02 -1.53
N ILE A 49 26.72 11.32 -0.40
CA ILE A 49 25.66 10.47 0.12
C ILE A 49 24.37 11.22 0.46
N TYR A 50 24.44 12.49 0.85
CA TYR A 50 23.28 13.28 1.23
C TYR A 50 22.51 13.74 0.00
N ASP A 51 23.21 14.08 -1.09
CA ASP A 51 22.57 14.31 -2.39
C ASP A 51 21.85 13.03 -2.87
N ALA A 52 22.46 11.85 -2.67
CA ALA A 52 21.83 10.57 -3.00
C ALA A 52 20.60 10.27 -2.11
N ASP A 53 20.65 10.59 -0.82
CA ASP A 53 19.50 10.45 0.09
C ASP A 53 18.35 11.36 -0.34
N ALA A 54 18.66 12.61 -0.66
CA ALA A 54 17.67 13.56 -1.19
C ALA A 54 17.03 13.06 -2.49
N ALA A 55 17.81 12.42 -3.39
CA ALA A 55 17.29 11.83 -4.61
C ALA A 55 16.31 10.67 -4.33
N VAL A 56 16.64 9.78 -3.37
CA VAL A 56 15.73 8.71 -2.93
C VAL A 56 14.45 9.31 -2.35
N ILE A 57 14.53 10.26 -1.42
CA ILE A 57 13.34 10.90 -0.83
C ILE A 57 12.51 11.62 -1.91
N GLY A 58 13.16 12.27 -2.87
CA GLY A 58 12.51 12.94 -4.00
C GLY A 58 11.67 11.99 -4.85
N VAL A 59 12.18 10.80 -5.18
CA VAL A 59 11.39 9.81 -5.94
C VAL A 59 10.23 9.23 -5.12
N TYR A 60 10.38 9.08 -3.81
CA TYR A 60 9.25 8.72 -2.94
C TYR A 60 8.17 9.80 -2.88
N GLY A 61 8.53 11.09 -2.93
CA GLY A 61 7.56 12.19 -3.05
C GLY A 61 6.72 12.09 -4.33
N LYS A 62 7.34 11.73 -5.46
CA LYS A 62 6.63 11.46 -6.73
C LYS A 62 5.79 10.18 -6.64
N PHE A 63 6.32 9.14 -6.00
CA PHE A 63 5.62 7.89 -5.76
C PHE A 63 4.33 8.10 -4.96
N MET A 64 4.36 8.95 -3.93
CA MET A 64 3.18 9.28 -3.13
C MET A 64 2.05 9.94 -3.94
N ALA A 65 2.35 10.61 -5.05
CA ALA A 65 1.33 11.16 -5.93
C ALA A 65 0.48 10.07 -6.61
N LEU A 66 0.93 8.80 -6.61
CA LEU A 66 0.18 7.66 -7.10
C LEU A 66 -0.83 7.10 -6.08
N ALA A 67 -0.87 7.59 -4.84
CA ALA A 67 -1.68 7.00 -3.77
C ALA A 67 -3.19 6.94 -4.10
N GLU A 68 -3.77 8.04 -4.58
CA GLU A 68 -5.17 8.07 -5.03
C GLU A 68 -5.40 7.08 -6.17
N LYS A 69 -4.55 7.15 -7.20
CA LYS A 69 -4.66 6.30 -8.39
C LYS A 69 -4.58 4.83 -8.01
N HIS A 70 -3.63 4.44 -7.17
CA HIS A 70 -3.46 3.07 -6.72
C HIS A 70 -4.70 2.54 -5.98
N VAL A 71 -5.23 3.29 -5.02
CA VAL A 71 -6.43 2.86 -4.26
C VAL A 71 -7.67 2.83 -5.16
N ILE A 72 -7.91 3.86 -5.95
CA ILE A 72 -9.09 3.93 -6.84
C ILE A 72 -9.06 2.81 -7.89
N LEU A 73 -7.93 2.60 -8.57
CA LEU A 73 -7.83 1.56 -9.59
C LEU A 73 -7.94 0.15 -8.99
N ASN A 74 -7.49 -0.06 -7.75
CA ASN A 74 -7.57 -1.37 -7.12
C ASN A 74 -8.86 -1.64 -6.35
N GLU A 75 -9.64 -0.63 -6.00
CA GLU A 75 -10.88 -0.82 -5.23
C GLU A 75 -12.14 -0.55 -6.04
N MET A 76 -12.20 0.55 -6.81
CA MET A 76 -13.41 0.97 -7.55
C MET A 76 -13.77 -0.02 -8.67
N ARG A 77 -12.75 -0.60 -9.30
CA ARG A 77 -12.91 -1.62 -10.36
C ARG A 77 -13.34 -2.98 -9.80
N ALA A 78 -13.15 -3.20 -8.51
CA ALA A 78 -13.46 -4.46 -7.84
C ALA A 78 -14.86 -4.44 -7.22
N ASP A 79 -15.11 -5.29 -6.22
CA ASP A 79 -16.44 -5.60 -5.69
C ASP A 79 -16.76 -4.88 -4.37
N LEU A 80 -15.77 -4.28 -3.69
CA LEU A 80 -15.94 -3.71 -2.35
C LEU A 80 -16.30 -2.22 -2.32
N MET A 81 -15.85 -1.44 -3.30
CA MET A 81 -16.07 0.00 -3.36
C MET A 81 -17.04 0.35 -4.50
N THR A 82 -17.86 1.37 -4.29
CA THR A 82 -18.73 1.94 -5.31
C THR A 82 -18.76 3.47 -5.26
N THR A 83 -19.39 4.05 -6.28
CA THR A 83 -19.56 5.50 -6.44
C THR A 83 -20.69 6.03 -5.55
N THR A 84 -20.57 7.28 -5.14
CA THR A 84 -21.64 8.04 -4.50
C THR A 84 -22.43 8.85 -5.53
N ARG A 85 -23.44 9.62 -5.07
CA ARG A 85 -24.12 10.62 -5.90
C ARG A 85 -23.21 11.76 -6.38
N ASN A 86 -22.09 12.01 -5.71
CA ASN A 86 -21.15 13.08 -6.03
C ASN A 86 -20.03 12.63 -6.99
N SER A 87 -19.93 11.34 -7.28
CA SER A 87 -18.85 10.80 -8.12
C SER A 87 -18.91 11.34 -9.55
N THR A 88 -17.74 11.60 -10.10
CA THR A 88 -17.57 11.98 -11.50
C THR A 88 -17.98 10.83 -12.44
N PRO A 89 -18.36 11.13 -13.69
CA PRO A 89 -18.59 10.09 -14.71
C PRO A 89 -17.40 9.13 -14.84
N TYR A 90 -16.16 9.63 -14.71
CA TYR A 90 -14.95 8.83 -14.80
C TYR A 90 -14.83 7.75 -13.71
N LEU A 91 -15.30 8.01 -12.48
CA LEU A 91 -15.34 6.95 -11.45
C LEU A 91 -16.42 5.91 -11.73
N LYS A 92 -17.55 6.33 -12.31
CA LYS A 92 -18.63 5.41 -12.72
C LYS A 92 -18.16 4.48 -13.83
N GLU A 93 -17.46 5.02 -14.82
CA GLU A 93 -16.82 4.24 -15.89
C GLU A 93 -15.90 3.14 -15.35
N LEU A 94 -15.09 3.43 -14.30
CA LEU A 94 -14.24 2.44 -13.65
C LEU A 94 -15.07 1.36 -12.95
N SER A 95 -16.11 1.74 -12.20
CA SER A 95 -16.98 0.79 -11.49
C SER A 95 -17.75 -0.13 -12.44
N GLN A 96 -18.15 0.40 -13.59
CA GLN A 96 -18.93 -0.26 -14.65
C GLN A 96 -18.06 -0.90 -15.74
N HIS A 97 -16.73 -0.85 -15.63
CA HIS A 97 -15.81 -1.39 -16.64
C HIS A 97 -16.06 -0.86 -18.07
N ASN A 98 -16.57 0.36 -18.21
CA ASN A 98 -16.80 1.04 -19.48
C ASN A 98 -15.87 2.26 -19.63
N VAL A 99 -14.57 2.02 -19.43
CA VAL A 99 -13.58 3.09 -19.27
C VAL A 99 -13.20 3.73 -20.59
N SER A 100 -13.36 5.06 -20.66
CA SER A 100 -12.93 5.86 -21.80
C SER A 100 -11.40 6.09 -21.79
N ALA A 101 -10.81 6.27 -22.97
CA ALA A 101 -9.36 6.51 -23.10
C ALA A 101 -8.91 7.89 -22.55
N GLU A 102 -9.85 8.81 -22.32
CA GLU A 102 -9.59 10.14 -21.74
C GLU A 102 -9.82 10.19 -20.22
N ASN A 103 -10.14 9.04 -19.60
CA ASN A 103 -10.38 8.97 -18.16
C ASN A 103 -9.06 9.25 -17.39
N PRO A 104 -9.00 10.32 -16.57
CA PRO A 104 -7.74 10.76 -15.96
C PRO A 104 -7.15 9.74 -14.98
N TYR A 105 -7.97 8.88 -14.39
CA TYR A 105 -7.51 7.84 -13.46
C TYR A 105 -6.66 6.77 -14.15
N ILE A 106 -6.79 6.59 -15.47
CA ILE A 106 -6.08 5.56 -16.22
C ILE A 106 -4.89 6.08 -17.02
N SER A 107 -4.51 7.35 -16.84
CA SER A 107 -3.29 7.89 -17.46
C SER A 107 -2.08 7.08 -16.97
N PRO A 108 -1.25 6.51 -17.87
CA PRO A 108 -0.01 5.84 -17.47
C PRO A 108 1.12 6.83 -17.18
N LYS A 109 0.97 8.10 -17.55
CA LYS A 109 2.00 9.15 -17.48
C LYS A 109 2.65 9.23 -16.10
N GLU A 110 1.85 9.29 -15.04
CA GLU A 110 2.33 9.48 -13.67
C GLU A 110 3.12 8.26 -13.18
N PHE A 111 2.80 7.05 -13.65
CA PHE A 111 3.63 5.88 -13.38
C PHE A 111 4.98 5.98 -14.07
N TYR A 112 5.00 6.42 -15.34
CA TYR A 112 6.25 6.61 -16.09
C TYR A 112 7.09 7.78 -15.57
N GLU A 113 6.48 8.82 -15.02
CA GLU A 113 7.22 9.89 -14.33
C GLU A 113 8.05 9.33 -13.16
N VAL A 114 7.48 8.45 -12.34
CA VAL A 114 8.22 7.77 -11.26
C VAL A 114 9.32 6.87 -11.85
N ILE A 115 9.01 6.06 -12.86
CA ILE A 115 9.98 5.18 -13.52
C ILE A 115 11.17 5.96 -14.10
N GLN A 116 10.93 7.08 -14.77
CA GLN A 116 11.99 7.90 -15.34
C GLN A 116 12.91 8.46 -14.27
N ASN A 117 12.35 8.91 -13.14
CA ASN A 117 13.15 9.35 -12.00
C ASN A 117 13.95 8.19 -11.39
N CYS A 118 13.35 7.00 -11.26
CA CYS A 118 14.10 5.83 -10.83
C CYS A 118 15.25 5.51 -11.79
N ASN A 119 15.03 5.52 -13.10
CA ASN A 119 16.07 5.22 -14.09
C ASN A 119 17.22 6.22 -13.99
N ASP A 120 16.92 7.51 -13.89
CA ASP A 120 17.94 8.56 -13.73
C ASP A 120 18.75 8.36 -12.44
N ILE A 121 18.09 8.12 -11.32
CA ILE A 121 18.75 7.89 -10.03
C ILE A 121 19.66 6.66 -10.09
N LEU A 122 19.18 5.54 -10.64
CA LEU A 122 19.98 4.30 -10.73
C LEU A 122 21.23 4.50 -11.60
N LYS A 123 21.11 5.17 -12.75
CA LYS A 123 22.26 5.53 -13.61
C LYS A 123 23.26 6.39 -12.85
N ASN A 124 22.80 7.41 -12.14
CA ASN A 124 23.69 8.29 -11.38
C ASN A 124 24.32 7.59 -10.17
N PHE A 125 23.65 6.63 -9.55
CA PHE A 125 24.24 5.80 -8.50
C PHE A 125 25.37 4.92 -9.00
N ASP A 126 25.27 4.37 -10.20
CA ASP A 126 26.34 3.61 -10.84
C ASP A 126 27.58 4.52 -11.08
N ILE A 127 27.36 5.76 -11.55
CA ILE A 127 28.41 6.76 -11.72
C ILE A 127 29.04 7.13 -10.37
N MET A 128 28.22 7.40 -9.34
CA MET A 128 28.71 7.71 -7.99
C MET A 128 29.57 6.60 -7.40
N LEU A 129 29.20 5.32 -7.62
CA LEU A 129 30.00 4.19 -7.17
C LEU A 129 31.34 4.12 -7.92
N ALA A 130 31.33 4.28 -9.25
CA ALA A 130 32.53 4.30 -10.07
C ALA A 130 33.49 5.43 -9.68
N ASP A 131 32.95 6.61 -9.36
CA ASP A 131 33.68 7.80 -8.90
C ASP A 131 34.07 7.74 -7.41
N LYS A 132 33.77 6.65 -6.71
CA LYS A 132 34.06 6.44 -5.28
C LYS A 132 33.40 7.47 -4.36
N LYS A 133 32.27 8.04 -4.78
CA LYS A 133 31.37 8.86 -3.95
C LYS A 133 30.48 7.99 -3.03
N PHE A 134 30.38 6.69 -3.34
CA PHE A 134 29.77 5.67 -2.50
C PHE A 134 30.79 4.67 -1.97
N THR A 135 30.50 4.13 -0.79
CA THR A 135 30.91 2.76 -0.45
C THR A 135 29.92 1.76 -1.05
N GLN A 136 30.37 0.52 -1.30
CA GLN A 136 29.50 -0.54 -1.83
C GLN A 136 28.21 -0.69 -1.00
N SER A 137 28.33 -0.72 0.33
CA SER A 137 27.15 -0.85 1.21
C SER A 137 26.18 0.33 1.10
N GLN A 138 26.66 1.56 0.88
CA GLN A 138 25.80 2.73 0.72
C GLN A 138 25.06 2.71 -0.62
N TYR A 139 25.75 2.29 -1.68
CA TYR A 139 25.18 2.08 -3.01
C TYR A 139 24.08 1.02 -2.95
N GLU A 140 24.37 -0.16 -2.40
CA GLU A 140 23.45 -1.30 -2.42
C GLU A 140 22.12 -1.00 -1.71
N GLN A 141 22.17 -0.30 -0.57
CA GLN A 141 20.97 0.11 0.17
C GLN A 141 20.05 0.99 -0.70
N ARG A 142 20.60 2.07 -1.27
CA ARG A 142 19.83 3.07 -2.04
C ARG A 142 19.40 2.55 -3.40
N TYR A 143 20.29 1.81 -4.07
CA TYR A 143 19.99 1.19 -5.36
C TYR A 143 18.84 0.19 -5.22
N ALA A 144 18.84 -0.62 -4.14
CA ALA A 144 17.74 -1.53 -3.86
C ALA A 144 16.42 -0.81 -3.60
N ASP A 145 16.42 0.31 -2.86
CA ASP A 145 15.20 1.11 -2.65
C ASP A 145 14.58 1.59 -3.95
N VAL A 146 15.40 2.24 -4.78
CA VAL A 146 14.94 2.85 -6.05
C VAL A 146 14.56 1.75 -7.04
N GLY A 147 15.35 0.69 -7.14
CA GLY A 147 15.07 -0.46 -7.99
C GLY A 147 13.78 -1.19 -7.62
N CYS A 148 13.52 -1.36 -6.32
CA CYS A 148 12.28 -1.98 -5.85
C CYS A 148 11.06 -1.08 -6.06
N ILE A 149 11.16 0.24 -5.85
CA ILE A 149 10.07 1.18 -6.20
C ILE A 149 9.75 1.12 -7.69
N ARG A 150 10.77 1.17 -8.56
CA ARG A 150 10.58 1.01 -10.02
C ARG A 150 9.85 -0.29 -10.34
N SER A 151 10.26 -1.39 -9.70
CA SER A 151 9.70 -2.71 -9.93
C SER A 151 8.25 -2.82 -9.45
N TRP A 152 7.92 -2.23 -8.30
CA TRP A 152 6.55 -2.16 -7.80
C TRP A 152 5.66 -1.33 -8.74
N VAL A 153 6.14 -0.19 -9.24
CA VAL A 153 5.40 0.66 -10.19
C VAL A 153 5.13 -0.09 -11.50
N TYR A 154 6.12 -0.83 -12.01
CA TYR A 154 5.91 -1.70 -13.17
C TYR A 154 4.91 -2.83 -12.91
N LEU A 155 4.93 -3.44 -11.72
CA LEU A 155 3.93 -4.44 -11.34
C LEU A 155 2.52 -3.85 -11.43
N GLN A 156 2.30 -2.65 -10.88
CA GLN A 156 0.99 -1.97 -10.97
C GLN A 156 0.61 -1.66 -12.43
N LEU A 157 1.55 -1.19 -13.26
CA LEU A 157 1.33 -1.01 -14.70
C LEU A 157 0.91 -2.32 -15.39
N GLY A 158 1.58 -3.44 -15.08
CA GLY A 158 1.22 -4.75 -15.61
C GLY A 158 -0.18 -5.22 -15.19
N ILE A 159 -0.52 -5.04 -13.91
CA ILE A 159 -1.85 -5.37 -13.36
C ILE A 159 -2.97 -4.59 -14.06
N HIS A 160 -2.73 -3.32 -14.36
CA HIS A 160 -3.75 -2.43 -14.88
C HIS A 160 -3.85 -2.44 -16.41
N PHE A 161 -2.74 -2.57 -17.13
CA PHE A 161 -2.71 -2.40 -18.59
C PHE A 161 -2.33 -3.67 -19.36
N GLY A 162 -1.81 -4.71 -18.68
CA GLY A 162 -1.51 -6.03 -19.26
C GLY A 162 -0.32 -6.06 -20.21
N SER A 163 -0.15 -5.08 -21.09
CA SER A 163 1.04 -4.94 -21.91
C SER A 163 1.52 -3.50 -21.92
N VAL A 164 2.77 -3.28 -21.54
CA VAL A 164 3.34 -1.95 -21.31
C VAL A 164 4.77 -1.86 -21.84
N PRO A 165 5.24 -0.66 -22.22
CA PRO A 165 6.65 -0.39 -22.48
C PRO A 165 7.52 -0.67 -21.24
N TYR A 166 8.57 -1.47 -21.37
CA TYR A 166 9.53 -1.74 -20.29
C TYR A 166 10.83 -0.99 -20.53
N ILE A 167 11.00 0.12 -19.82
CA ILE A 167 12.07 1.11 -19.99
C ILE A 167 12.91 1.16 -18.71
N THR A 168 14.15 0.71 -18.81
CA THR A 168 15.08 0.64 -17.66
C THR A 168 16.18 1.70 -17.71
N GLU A 169 16.32 2.38 -18.84
CA GLU A 169 17.27 3.47 -19.05
C GLU A 169 16.57 4.84 -19.01
N PRO A 170 17.28 5.92 -18.61
CA PRO A 170 16.72 7.27 -18.66
C PRO A 170 16.40 7.68 -20.09
N ILE A 171 15.27 8.35 -20.29
CA ILE A 171 14.94 8.98 -21.58
C ILE A 171 15.56 10.38 -21.60
N GLU A 172 16.50 10.62 -22.53
CA GLU A 172 17.31 11.85 -22.54
C GLU A 172 16.68 12.98 -23.37
N THR A 173 15.78 12.68 -24.33
CA THR A 173 15.20 13.68 -25.23
C THR A 173 13.68 13.58 -25.38
N LEU A 174 13.03 14.71 -25.70
CA LEU A 174 11.60 14.75 -26.00
C LEU A 174 11.25 13.92 -27.26
N GLU A 175 12.17 13.85 -28.22
CA GLU A 175 12.02 13.03 -29.43
C GLU A 175 11.98 11.54 -29.09
N ASP A 176 12.79 11.10 -28.14
CA ASP A 176 12.76 9.73 -27.64
C ASP A 176 11.41 9.41 -26.98
N VAL A 177 10.90 10.30 -26.12
CA VAL A 177 9.56 10.15 -25.52
C VAL A 177 8.47 10.00 -26.59
N GLN A 178 8.52 10.78 -27.67
CA GLN A 178 7.50 10.75 -28.71
C GLN A 178 7.61 9.53 -29.64
N ASN A 179 8.77 8.87 -29.69
CA ASN A 179 8.99 7.73 -30.56
C ASN A 179 8.58 6.40 -29.90
N ILE A 180 7.26 6.14 -29.86
CA ILE A 180 6.66 4.92 -29.29
C ILE A 180 7.28 3.64 -29.89
N SER A 181 7.77 3.67 -31.13
CA SER A 181 8.40 2.49 -31.75
C SER A 181 9.72 2.07 -31.10
N LYS A 182 10.41 2.98 -30.38
CA LYS A 182 11.61 2.66 -29.60
C LYS A 182 11.31 1.86 -28.34
N TYR A 183 10.06 1.89 -27.85
CA TYR A 183 9.67 1.26 -26.60
C TYR A 183 8.55 0.24 -26.83
N PRO A 184 8.86 -0.89 -27.51
CA PRO A 184 7.88 -1.94 -27.73
C PRO A 184 7.33 -2.44 -26.40
N ARG A 185 6.03 -2.74 -26.39
CA ARG A 185 5.35 -3.27 -25.21
C ARG A 185 5.70 -4.74 -25.02
N ILE A 186 5.93 -5.14 -23.78
CA ILE A 186 6.03 -6.55 -23.40
C ILE A 186 4.74 -7.01 -22.75
N SER A 187 4.48 -8.31 -22.77
CA SER A 187 3.33 -8.90 -22.08
C SER A 187 3.50 -8.86 -20.56
N PHE A 188 2.41 -9.00 -19.81
CA PHE A 188 2.46 -9.00 -18.36
C PHE A 188 3.33 -10.16 -17.82
N ASP A 189 3.28 -11.34 -18.43
CA ASP A 189 4.08 -12.49 -17.98
C ASP A 189 5.58 -12.23 -18.19
N GLN A 190 5.97 -11.70 -19.34
CA GLN A 190 7.35 -11.26 -19.59
C GLN A 190 7.78 -10.15 -18.63
N LEU A 191 6.89 -9.22 -18.30
CA LEU A 191 7.15 -8.18 -17.32
C LEU A 191 7.44 -8.80 -15.95
N ILE A 192 6.59 -9.70 -15.45
CA ILE A 192 6.82 -10.40 -14.18
C ILE A 192 8.17 -11.12 -14.18
N ASP A 193 8.53 -11.81 -15.27
CA ASP A 193 9.83 -12.49 -15.38
C ASP A 193 11.00 -11.52 -15.26
N ASN A 194 10.93 -10.37 -15.94
CA ASN A 194 11.95 -9.33 -15.85
C ASN A 194 12.03 -8.72 -14.43
N LEU A 195 10.88 -8.45 -13.80
CA LEU A 195 10.83 -7.88 -12.46
C LEU A 195 11.39 -8.84 -11.41
N VAL A 196 11.04 -10.12 -11.47
CA VAL A 196 11.61 -11.16 -10.58
C VAL A 196 13.11 -11.21 -10.79
N THR A 197 13.58 -11.34 -12.03
CA THR A 197 15.02 -11.44 -12.34
C THR A 197 15.80 -10.24 -11.81
N PHE A 198 15.31 -9.02 -12.03
CA PHE A 198 15.96 -7.80 -11.56
C PHE A 198 15.98 -7.70 -10.03
N THR A 199 14.84 -7.92 -9.37
CA THR A 199 14.73 -7.76 -7.91
C THR A 199 15.48 -8.85 -7.14
N GLU A 200 15.53 -10.07 -7.67
CA GLU A 200 16.32 -11.18 -7.11
C GLU A 200 17.83 -10.87 -7.14
N ALA A 201 18.30 -10.19 -8.18
CA ALA A 201 19.71 -9.83 -8.33
C ALA A 201 20.18 -8.73 -7.37
N LEU A 202 19.27 -7.98 -6.72
CA LEU A 202 19.63 -6.94 -5.75
C LEU A 202 20.32 -7.56 -4.53
N THR A 203 21.49 -7.04 -4.15
CA THR A 203 22.30 -7.60 -3.04
C THR A 203 21.79 -7.18 -1.66
N TYR A 204 21.05 -6.06 -1.58
CA TYR A 204 20.48 -5.57 -0.34
C TYR A 204 18.96 -5.81 -0.25
N LYS A 205 18.55 -6.74 0.60
CA LYS A 205 17.13 -7.09 0.83
C LYS A 205 16.67 -6.97 2.29
N LYS A 206 17.63 -6.86 3.21
CA LYS A 206 17.40 -6.85 4.67
C LYS A 206 16.83 -5.52 5.16
N GLN A 207 16.41 -5.50 6.43
CA GLN A 207 16.12 -4.27 7.17
C GLN A 207 17.41 -3.43 7.33
N TYR A 208 17.23 -2.12 7.53
CA TYR A 208 18.36 -1.20 7.75
C TYR A 208 19.10 -1.49 9.05
N GLU A 209 20.39 -1.75 8.93
CA GLU A 209 21.35 -1.90 10.04
C GLU A 209 22.26 -0.66 10.08
N GLY A 210 21.65 0.51 10.26
CA GLY A 210 22.33 1.81 10.18
C GLY A 210 22.41 2.34 8.75
N SER A 211 21.70 3.43 8.48
CA SER A 211 21.71 4.13 7.18
C SER A 211 21.35 5.59 7.39
N SER A 212 21.96 6.50 6.63
CA SER A 212 21.60 7.93 6.66
C SER A 212 20.22 8.20 6.03
N LEU A 213 19.67 7.26 5.27
CA LEU A 213 18.27 7.28 4.83
C LEU A 213 17.29 7.18 6.00
N VAL A 214 17.66 6.45 7.06
CA VAL A 214 16.80 6.19 8.21
C VAL A 214 17.08 7.22 9.28
N ILE A 215 16.35 8.33 9.22
CA ILE A 215 16.40 9.39 10.22
C ILE A 215 15.38 9.18 11.34
N PRO A 216 15.69 9.60 12.58
CA PRO A 216 14.68 9.79 13.61
C PRO A 216 13.85 11.03 13.29
N VAL A 217 12.52 10.89 13.33
CA VAL A 217 11.55 11.99 13.28
C VAL A 217 10.74 11.91 14.55
N ASP A 218 10.93 12.88 15.44
CA ASP A 218 10.39 12.90 16.80
C ASP A 218 10.74 11.62 17.60
N THR A 219 9.77 10.74 17.81
CA THR A 219 9.90 9.52 18.62
C THR A 219 10.03 8.22 17.81
N TYR A 220 10.02 8.30 16.48
CA TYR A 220 10.06 7.11 15.61
C TYR A 220 11.09 7.24 14.49
N ASN A 221 11.51 6.09 13.92
CA ASN A 221 12.43 6.06 12.78
C ASN A 221 11.69 5.87 11.45
N THR A 222 12.29 6.36 10.37
CA THR A 222 11.70 6.34 9.02
C THR A 222 11.92 5.03 8.27
N ALA A 223 12.40 3.95 8.89
CA ALA A 223 12.75 2.72 8.17
C ALA A 223 11.57 2.13 7.38
N LYS A 224 10.35 2.24 7.90
CA LYS A 224 9.11 1.74 7.30
C LYS A 224 8.48 2.69 6.27
N PHE A 225 9.13 3.81 6.00
CA PHE A 225 8.85 4.67 4.86
C PHE A 225 9.28 3.98 3.55
N PHE A 226 10.40 3.26 3.60
CA PHE A 226 10.98 2.62 2.43
C PHE A 226 10.34 1.25 2.16
N ILE A 227 10.29 0.88 0.89
CA ILE A 227 9.75 -0.39 0.42
C ILE A 227 10.48 -1.57 1.08
N ASN A 228 9.69 -2.52 1.57
CA ASN A 228 10.20 -3.78 2.05
C ASN A 228 10.48 -4.73 0.87
N LYS A 229 11.77 -5.01 0.62
CA LYS A 229 12.25 -5.74 -0.55
C LYS A 229 11.76 -7.19 -0.55
N GLU A 230 11.75 -7.83 0.62
CA GLU A 230 11.26 -9.19 0.81
C GLU A 230 9.74 -9.28 0.54
N CYS A 231 8.91 -8.33 1.02
CA CYS A 231 7.49 -8.30 0.66
C CYS A 231 7.27 -8.19 -0.86
N LEU A 232 8.02 -7.29 -1.53
CA LEU A 232 7.92 -7.15 -3.00
C LEU A 232 8.33 -8.43 -3.72
N LEU A 233 9.44 -9.06 -3.32
CA LEU A 233 9.90 -10.33 -3.90
C LEU A 233 8.87 -11.46 -3.68
N GLY A 234 8.25 -11.49 -2.51
CA GLY A 234 7.14 -12.38 -2.22
C GLY A 234 5.97 -12.16 -3.18
N ASP A 235 5.54 -10.91 -3.36
CA ASP A 235 4.45 -10.56 -4.27
C ASP A 235 4.77 -10.90 -5.73
N LEU A 236 5.97 -10.57 -6.21
CA LEU A 236 6.41 -10.89 -7.57
C LEU A 236 6.45 -12.41 -7.81
N ASN A 237 6.96 -13.18 -6.86
CA ASN A 237 6.96 -14.64 -6.94
C ASN A 237 5.54 -15.22 -6.82
N LEU A 238 4.65 -14.62 -6.03
CA LEU A 238 3.24 -15.04 -5.92
C LEU A 238 2.46 -14.79 -7.23
N TRP A 239 2.77 -13.70 -7.94
CA TRP A 239 2.27 -13.41 -9.29
C TRP A 239 2.83 -14.40 -10.31
N LYS A 240 4.12 -14.72 -10.23
CA LYS A 240 4.79 -15.70 -11.11
C LYS A 240 4.31 -17.14 -10.91
N GLY A 241 3.77 -17.47 -9.73
CA GLY A 241 3.38 -18.83 -9.35
C GLY A 241 4.50 -19.62 -8.67
N ASN A 242 5.57 -18.95 -8.25
CA ASN A 242 6.68 -19.55 -7.50
C ASN A 242 6.35 -19.58 -5.99
N TYR A 243 5.41 -20.44 -5.59
CA TYR A 243 4.82 -20.39 -4.24
C TYR A 243 5.81 -20.62 -3.10
N LEU A 244 6.73 -21.59 -3.23
CA LEU A 244 7.78 -21.84 -2.25
C LEU A 244 8.68 -20.60 -2.04
N ALA A 245 9.08 -19.96 -3.15
CA ALA A 245 9.90 -18.75 -3.10
C ALA A 245 9.11 -17.59 -2.47
N ALA A 246 7.84 -17.42 -2.86
CA ALA A 246 6.96 -16.41 -2.29
C ALA A 246 6.82 -16.59 -0.77
N ALA A 247 6.51 -17.81 -0.32
CA ALA A 247 6.42 -18.15 1.10
C ALA A 247 7.74 -17.90 1.83
N SER A 248 8.89 -18.17 1.20
CA SER A 248 10.22 -17.89 1.77
C SER A 248 10.45 -16.41 2.04
N TYR A 249 10.19 -15.56 1.04
CA TYR A 249 10.31 -14.12 1.19
C TYR A 249 9.37 -13.55 2.26
N TYR A 250 8.12 -14.01 2.27
CA TYR A 250 7.16 -13.59 3.29
C TYR A 250 7.58 -14.08 4.69
N LYS A 251 8.11 -15.31 4.81
CA LYS A 251 8.61 -15.87 6.08
C LYS A 251 9.76 -15.05 6.64
N ASN A 252 10.70 -14.60 5.80
CA ASN A 252 11.79 -13.72 6.25
C ASN A 252 11.26 -12.45 6.92
N VAL A 253 10.17 -11.87 6.40
CA VAL A 253 9.53 -10.71 7.03
C VAL A 253 8.83 -11.10 8.34
N LEU A 254 8.06 -12.19 8.35
CA LEU A 254 7.39 -12.69 9.57
C LEU A 254 8.37 -12.99 10.72
N GLU A 255 9.60 -13.39 10.39
CA GLU A 255 10.66 -13.73 11.36
C GLU A 255 11.61 -12.56 11.69
N THR A 256 11.30 -11.32 11.26
CA THR A 256 12.16 -10.14 11.44
C THR A 256 12.62 -9.97 12.90
N SER A 257 11.75 -10.25 13.87
CA SER A 257 12.04 -10.06 15.30
C SER A 257 12.40 -11.34 16.05
N SER A 258 12.64 -12.46 15.37
CA SER A 258 12.81 -13.78 15.99
C SER A 258 14.04 -13.93 16.89
N ASN A 259 14.95 -12.95 16.87
CA ASN A 259 16.11 -12.86 17.74
C ASN A 259 16.07 -11.64 18.67
N SER A 260 14.94 -10.93 18.78
CA SER A 260 14.85 -9.75 19.65
C SER A 260 14.97 -10.13 21.12
N ALA A 261 15.76 -9.36 21.87
CA ALA A 261 15.83 -9.47 23.32
C ALA A 261 14.58 -8.90 24.02
N ASN A 262 13.80 -8.08 23.33
CA ASN A 262 12.51 -7.58 23.82
C ASN A 262 11.43 -8.63 23.58
N ILE A 263 10.89 -9.16 24.68
CA ILE A 263 9.91 -10.26 24.64
C ILE A 263 8.62 -9.90 23.89
N ASN A 264 8.22 -8.63 23.88
CA ASN A 264 7.04 -8.20 23.13
C ASN A 264 7.35 -8.13 21.64
N GLU A 265 8.53 -7.65 21.25
CA GLU A 265 8.94 -7.67 19.85
C GLU A 265 9.10 -9.11 19.35
N LEU A 266 9.76 -9.96 20.14
CA LEU A 266 10.02 -11.36 19.85
C LEU A 266 8.75 -12.16 19.55
N PHE A 267 7.63 -11.84 20.22
CA PHE A 267 6.39 -12.60 20.09
C PHE A 267 5.29 -11.89 19.32
N ASP A 268 5.33 -10.56 19.18
CA ASP A 268 4.19 -9.81 18.65
C ASP A 268 4.47 -9.17 17.28
N VAL A 269 5.72 -8.80 16.95
CA VAL A 269 6.03 -8.15 15.66
C VAL A 269 5.67 -9.08 14.51
N TYR A 270 4.72 -8.63 13.69
CA TYR A 270 4.17 -9.31 12.53
C TYR A 270 3.65 -10.72 12.82
N ARG A 271 3.09 -10.98 14.01
CA ARG A 271 2.54 -12.30 14.39
C ARG A 271 1.06 -12.30 14.76
N LEU A 272 0.34 -11.19 14.59
CA LEU A 272 -1.11 -11.06 14.81
C LEU A 272 -1.56 -11.68 16.15
N LYS A 273 -1.20 -11.04 17.27
CA LYS A 273 -1.67 -11.46 18.60
C LYS A 273 -3.17 -11.19 18.80
N GLY A 274 -3.76 -11.93 19.73
CA GLY A 274 -5.14 -11.74 20.17
C GLY A 274 -5.35 -10.53 21.09
N ALA A 275 -6.61 -10.29 21.45
CA ALA A 275 -7.00 -9.19 22.34
C ALA A 275 -6.42 -9.34 23.75
N ASP A 276 -5.81 -8.28 24.26
CA ASP A 276 -5.39 -8.16 25.65
C ASP A 276 -6.57 -7.65 26.49
N VAL A 277 -7.20 -8.55 27.23
CA VAL A 277 -8.36 -8.22 28.07
C VAL A 277 -8.03 -7.30 29.24
N SER A 278 -6.77 -7.07 29.58
CA SER A 278 -6.38 -6.22 30.70
C SER A 278 -6.21 -4.76 30.32
N THR A 279 -5.54 -4.50 29.20
CA THR A 279 -5.20 -3.14 28.75
C THR A 279 -5.84 -2.75 27.44
N ASN A 280 -6.27 -3.72 26.62
CA ASN A 280 -6.63 -3.55 25.21
C ASN A 280 -5.56 -2.83 24.37
N ASN A 281 -4.30 -2.80 24.85
CA ASN A 281 -3.16 -2.28 24.08
C ASN A 281 -2.67 -3.33 23.08
N ASP A 282 -3.56 -3.60 22.13
CA ASP A 282 -3.42 -4.55 21.05
C ASP A 282 -4.12 -4.01 19.80
N LEU A 283 -4.16 -4.83 18.75
CA LEU A 283 -4.73 -4.51 17.44
C LEU A 283 -5.86 -5.49 17.06
N ALA A 284 -6.54 -6.03 18.06
CA ALA A 284 -7.58 -7.04 17.90
C ALA A 284 -8.96 -6.47 18.18
N VAL A 285 -9.99 -7.17 17.71
CA VAL A 285 -11.38 -6.88 18.05
C VAL A 285 -11.61 -7.35 19.49
N GLY A 286 -11.59 -6.40 20.42
CA GLY A 286 -11.73 -6.62 21.85
C GLY A 286 -12.97 -5.95 22.43
N TYR A 287 -13.32 -6.39 23.64
CA TYR A 287 -14.41 -5.86 24.45
C TYR A 287 -13.90 -5.62 25.87
N VAL A 288 -14.57 -4.75 26.63
CA VAL A 288 -14.23 -4.57 28.05
C VAL A 288 -14.34 -5.91 28.78
N ARG A 289 -13.33 -6.22 29.60
CA ARG A 289 -13.25 -7.46 30.37
C ARG A 289 -14.49 -7.68 31.22
N PHE A 290 -15.01 -8.90 31.20
CA PHE A 290 -16.26 -9.32 31.85
C PHE A 290 -17.54 -8.73 31.27
N SER A 291 -17.45 -7.99 30.17
CA SER A 291 -18.58 -7.42 29.42
C SER A 291 -18.60 -7.88 27.97
N GLU A 292 -17.94 -9.00 27.66
CA GLU A 292 -17.74 -9.46 26.27
C GLU A 292 -19.02 -9.93 25.57
N GLN A 293 -20.14 -9.95 26.29
CA GLN A 293 -21.50 -10.21 25.79
C GLN A 293 -22.33 -8.93 25.60
N ASP A 294 -21.80 -7.76 25.98
CA ASP A 294 -22.40 -6.45 25.71
C ASP A 294 -21.70 -5.80 24.50
N ALA A 295 -22.43 -5.67 23.40
CA ALA A 295 -21.92 -5.04 22.17
C ALA A 295 -21.50 -3.58 22.37
N ARG A 296 -22.01 -2.90 23.40
CA ARG A 296 -21.62 -1.51 23.74
C ARG A 296 -20.24 -1.42 24.36
N SER A 297 -19.69 -2.54 24.83
CA SER A 297 -18.35 -2.60 25.43
C SER A 297 -17.23 -2.79 24.41
N LEU A 298 -17.54 -2.77 23.11
CA LEU A 298 -16.56 -2.87 22.04
C LEU A 298 -15.49 -1.78 22.17
N ILE A 299 -14.22 -2.19 22.12
CA ILE A 299 -13.10 -1.25 22.14
C ILE A 299 -13.01 -0.56 20.78
N ASN A 300 -13.36 0.73 20.77
CA ASN A 300 -13.43 1.54 19.55
C ASN A 300 -12.86 2.94 19.79
N ASN A 301 -11.54 3.07 19.76
CA ASN A 301 -10.84 4.34 19.90
C ASN A 301 -9.53 4.36 19.08
N ASN A 302 -8.79 5.46 19.14
CA ASN A 302 -7.61 5.67 18.31
C ASN A 302 -6.32 5.02 18.86
N THR A 303 -6.32 4.52 20.10
CA THR A 303 -5.11 4.03 20.78
C THR A 303 -5.19 2.57 21.19
N GLN A 304 -6.37 1.94 21.15
CA GLN A 304 -6.63 0.57 21.59
C GLN A 304 -7.50 -0.20 20.59
N GLY A 305 -7.29 -1.52 20.53
CA GLY A 305 -8.08 -2.46 19.72
C GLY A 305 -7.94 -2.25 18.21
N TRP A 306 -8.69 -3.01 17.41
CA TRP A 306 -8.48 -3.09 15.96
C TRP A 306 -8.55 -1.73 15.22
N ARG A 307 -9.49 -0.84 15.58
CA ARG A 307 -9.60 0.49 14.93
C ARG A 307 -8.30 1.27 14.99
N SER A 308 -7.60 1.18 16.10
CA SER A 308 -6.40 1.97 16.36
C SER A 308 -5.27 1.67 15.38
N ILE A 309 -5.33 0.61 14.57
CA ILE A 309 -4.35 0.34 13.50
C ILE A 309 -4.12 1.57 12.60
N PHE A 310 -5.18 2.33 12.29
CA PHE A 310 -5.15 3.39 11.27
C PHE A 310 -4.84 4.81 11.77
N PRO A 311 -5.30 5.25 12.96
CA PRO A 311 -4.96 6.57 13.49
C PRO A 311 -3.83 6.57 14.53
N ARG A 312 -3.31 5.42 14.95
CA ARG A 312 -2.32 5.38 16.03
C ARG A 312 -1.00 5.98 15.56
N GLU A 313 -0.38 6.71 16.48
CA GLU A 313 1.01 7.16 16.39
C GLU A 313 2.00 6.01 16.18
N ARG A 314 3.20 6.32 15.70
CA ARG A 314 4.23 5.34 15.36
C ARG A 314 4.97 4.80 16.60
N ASP A 315 4.22 4.23 17.53
CA ASP A 315 4.68 3.65 18.78
C ASP A 315 5.10 2.16 18.63
N ALA A 316 5.36 1.48 19.76
CA ALA A 316 5.72 0.06 19.79
C ALA A 316 4.61 -0.85 19.24
N THR A 317 3.34 -0.54 19.48
CA THR A 317 2.19 -1.31 18.99
C THR A 317 1.96 -1.05 17.49
N TRP A 318 2.18 0.16 17.00
CA TRP A 318 2.20 0.42 15.56
C TRP A 318 3.29 -0.42 14.87
N ASN A 319 4.44 -0.57 15.52
CA ASN A 319 5.56 -1.32 14.99
C ASN A 319 5.33 -2.84 14.85
N ILE A 320 4.34 -3.41 15.54
CA ILE A 320 4.01 -4.83 15.38
C ILE A 320 3.15 -5.12 14.14
N GLU A 321 2.54 -4.10 13.51
CA GLU A 321 1.61 -4.28 12.39
C GLU A 321 2.16 -3.73 11.07
N TRP A 322 2.64 -2.49 11.06
CA TRP A 322 3.02 -1.82 9.82
C TRP A 322 4.37 -2.26 9.31
N ILE A 323 4.48 -2.56 8.01
CA ILE A 323 5.72 -2.97 7.35
C ILE A 323 6.18 -1.88 6.38
N TRP A 324 5.24 -1.30 5.64
CA TRP A 324 5.48 -0.22 4.69
C TRP A 324 4.28 0.74 4.68
N SER A 325 4.52 2.00 5.04
CA SER A 325 3.49 3.05 5.13
C SER A 325 4.10 4.42 4.87
N LEU A 326 3.43 5.24 4.06
CA LEU A 326 3.90 6.59 3.72
C LEU A 326 3.00 7.65 4.36
N PRO A 327 3.53 8.54 5.23
CA PRO A 327 2.73 9.61 5.82
C PRO A 327 2.36 10.66 4.78
N PHE A 328 1.17 11.22 4.89
CA PHE A 328 0.89 12.56 4.40
C PHE A 328 1.02 13.54 5.55
N ASP A 329 1.74 14.62 5.29
CA ASP A 329 1.94 15.73 6.22
C ASP A 329 1.20 16.96 5.70
N SER A 330 0.74 17.82 6.60
CA SER A 330 -0.02 19.02 6.23
C SER A 330 0.88 20.10 5.61
N ASP A 331 2.17 20.08 5.92
CA ASP A 331 3.13 21.09 5.52
C ASP A 331 3.85 20.74 4.21
N PHE A 332 3.64 19.52 3.69
CA PHE A 332 4.37 19.01 2.52
C PHE A 332 3.43 18.46 1.44
N ALA A 333 3.82 18.67 0.18
CA ALA A 333 3.18 18.00 -0.96
C ALA A 333 3.71 16.55 -1.11
N PRO A 334 2.89 15.61 -1.64
CA PRO A 334 1.49 15.79 -2.02
C PRO A 334 0.54 15.79 -0.81
N ALA A 335 -0.57 16.54 -0.92
CA ALA A 335 -1.62 16.54 0.09
C ALA A 335 -2.33 15.18 0.17
N ASN A 336 -2.85 14.82 1.35
CA ASN A 336 -3.64 13.60 1.55
C ASN A 336 -4.89 13.58 0.64
N PRO A 337 -4.93 12.72 -0.40
CA PRO A 337 -6.04 12.71 -1.35
C PRO A 337 -7.29 12.03 -0.78
N PHE A 338 -7.11 11.16 0.20
CA PHE A 338 -8.18 10.30 0.73
C PHE A 338 -9.25 11.09 1.48
N ILE A 339 -8.92 12.26 2.02
CA ILE A 339 -9.92 13.14 2.63
C ILE A 339 -10.91 13.61 1.56
N ASN A 340 -10.44 14.02 0.37
CA ASN A 340 -11.34 14.44 -0.70
C ASN A 340 -12.22 13.28 -1.21
N ILE A 341 -11.65 12.09 -1.31
CA ILE A 341 -12.33 10.91 -1.85
C ILE A 341 -13.39 10.38 -0.88
N PHE A 342 -13.07 10.26 0.41
CA PHE A 342 -13.91 9.55 1.37
C PHE A 342 -14.67 10.46 2.34
N SER A 343 -14.17 11.64 2.68
CA SER A 343 -14.84 12.48 3.68
C SER A 343 -16.08 13.15 3.09
N LYS A 344 -17.20 13.05 3.81
CA LYS A 344 -18.44 13.80 3.55
C LYS A 344 -18.42 15.23 4.07
N ASN A 345 -17.67 15.47 5.14
CA ASN A 345 -17.66 16.76 5.84
C ASN A 345 -16.49 17.66 5.41
N SER A 346 -15.40 17.08 4.90
CA SER A 346 -14.15 17.79 4.57
C SER A 346 -13.60 17.45 3.19
N GLY A 347 -14.41 16.74 2.39
CA GLY A 347 -14.09 16.28 1.05
C GLY A 347 -15.33 16.24 0.16
N SER A 348 -15.18 15.67 -1.03
CA SER A 348 -16.24 15.57 -2.03
C SER A 348 -17.08 14.30 -1.89
N TYR A 349 -16.67 13.35 -1.05
CA TYR A 349 -17.33 12.05 -0.83
C TYR A 349 -17.61 11.35 -2.15
N LEU A 350 -16.56 10.97 -2.87
CA LEU A 350 -16.60 10.40 -4.21
C LEU A 350 -16.68 8.88 -4.23
N ALA A 351 -16.40 8.20 -3.12
CA ALA A 351 -16.44 6.75 -3.03
C ALA A 351 -16.97 6.28 -1.67
N MET A 352 -17.67 5.15 -1.67
CA MET A 352 -18.30 4.55 -0.49
C MET A 352 -18.20 3.01 -0.53
N PRO A 353 -18.45 2.33 0.60
CA PRO A 353 -18.64 0.88 0.60
C PRO A 353 -19.75 0.47 -0.36
N SER A 354 -19.53 -0.58 -1.14
CA SER A 354 -20.61 -1.21 -1.90
C SER A 354 -21.56 -1.94 -0.96
N GLN A 355 -22.80 -2.15 -1.40
CA GLN A 355 -23.75 -2.97 -0.63
C GLN A 355 -23.22 -4.40 -0.44
N ARG A 356 -22.50 -4.93 -1.43
CA ARG A 356 -21.83 -6.23 -1.32
C ARG A 356 -20.82 -6.25 -0.16
N ALA A 357 -19.97 -5.25 -0.03
CA ALA A 357 -19.00 -5.19 1.07
C ALA A 357 -19.70 -5.16 2.43
N ILE A 358 -20.75 -4.35 2.56
CA ILE A 358 -21.58 -4.27 3.76
C ILE A 358 -22.17 -5.64 4.12
N ASP A 359 -22.72 -6.35 3.13
CA ASP A 359 -23.27 -7.70 3.32
C ASP A 359 -22.21 -8.72 3.74
N LEU A 360 -20.98 -8.62 3.23
CA LEU A 360 -19.88 -9.51 3.64
C LEU A 360 -19.65 -9.42 5.15
N TRP A 361 -19.53 -8.22 5.72
CA TRP A 361 -19.37 -8.07 7.19
C TRP A 361 -20.62 -8.47 7.97
N ASN A 362 -21.81 -8.13 7.49
CA ASN A 362 -23.07 -8.44 8.15
C ASN A 362 -23.39 -9.94 8.15
N SER A 363 -22.83 -10.71 7.21
CA SER A 363 -23.00 -12.17 7.14
C SER A 363 -22.10 -12.95 8.10
N GLN A 364 -21.13 -12.28 8.74
CA GLN A 364 -20.20 -12.94 9.66
C GLN A 364 -20.82 -13.14 11.04
N ARG A 365 -20.22 -14.04 11.81
CA ARG A 365 -20.56 -14.27 13.22
C ARG A 365 -19.30 -14.25 14.07
N GLN A 366 -19.32 -13.46 15.14
CA GLN A 366 -18.27 -13.45 16.15
C GLN A 366 -18.36 -14.65 17.08
N GLN A 367 -17.26 -14.96 17.77
CA GLN A 367 -17.15 -16.08 18.72
C GLN A 367 -18.06 -15.93 19.95
N ASN A 368 -18.55 -14.72 20.23
CA ASN A 368 -19.56 -14.42 21.25
C ASN A 368 -20.97 -14.27 20.67
N ASP A 369 -21.21 -14.84 19.50
CA ASP A 369 -22.51 -14.90 18.83
C ASP A 369 -23.09 -13.58 18.34
N PHE A 370 -22.32 -12.49 18.34
CA PHE A 370 -22.75 -11.29 17.63
C PHE A 370 -22.84 -11.54 16.12
N PRO A 371 -23.98 -11.24 15.49
CA PRO A 371 -24.26 -11.63 14.10
C PRO A 371 -23.69 -10.60 13.10
N TYR A 372 -22.45 -10.18 13.31
CA TYR A 372 -21.71 -9.30 12.41
C TYR A 372 -20.21 -9.33 12.70
N ASP A 373 -19.40 -8.94 11.72
CA ASP A 373 -17.99 -8.59 11.90
C ASP A 373 -17.84 -7.12 12.30
N ALA A 374 -17.23 -6.87 13.46
CA ALA A 374 -17.01 -5.52 13.98
C ALA A 374 -16.14 -4.66 13.05
N ARG A 375 -15.29 -5.27 12.22
CA ARG A 375 -14.48 -4.56 11.21
C ARG A 375 -15.31 -3.79 10.20
N GLY A 376 -16.57 -4.16 9.97
CA GLY A 376 -17.48 -3.42 9.09
C GLY A 376 -17.87 -2.06 9.66
N SER A 377 -19.13 -1.96 10.10
CA SER A 377 -19.78 -0.68 10.42
C SER A 377 -19.26 0.03 11.68
N LYS A 378 -18.27 -0.54 12.38
CA LYS A 378 -17.70 0.03 13.61
C LYS A 378 -16.31 0.61 13.38
N PHE A 379 -15.57 0.09 12.39
CA PHE A 379 -14.16 0.39 12.17
C PHE A 379 -13.82 0.74 10.73
N THR A 380 -14.21 -0.06 9.73
CA THR A 380 -13.82 0.21 8.34
C THR A 380 -14.69 1.30 7.73
N TYR A 381 -15.99 1.35 8.08
CA TYR A 381 -16.89 2.41 7.67
C TYR A 381 -17.80 2.83 8.82
N ASN A 382 -18.28 4.08 8.76
CA ASN A 382 -19.28 4.63 9.68
C ASN A 382 -20.47 5.19 8.89
N MET A 383 -21.65 5.24 9.50
CA MET A 383 -22.79 5.96 8.93
C MET A 383 -22.72 7.44 9.31
N VAL A 384 -22.68 8.34 8.32
CA VAL A 384 -22.74 9.79 8.52
C VAL A 384 -24.07 10.30 7.96
N GLY A 385 -25.07 10.37 8.82
CA GLY A 385 -26.47 10.36 8.39
C GLY A 385 -26.81 9.00 7.78
N ASP A 386 -27.40 8.98 6.60
CA ASP A 386 -27.75 7.74 5.88
C ASP A 386 -26.66 7.24 4.93
N ASP A 387 -25.53 7.96 4.83
CA ASP A 387 -24.46 7.67 3.88
C ASP A 387 -23.32 6.88 4.58
N PRO A 388 -22.89 5.70 4.06
CA PRO A 388 -21.76 4.96 4.61
C PRO A 388 -20.42 5.55 4.15
N VAL A 389 -19.56 5.93 5.10
CA VAL A 389 -18.29 6.61 4.87
C VAL A 389 -17.12 5.70 5.21
N ILE A 390 -16.16 5.54 4.29
CA ILE A 390 -14.93 4.78 4.52
C ILE A 390 -14.03 5.55 5.49
N MET A 391 -13.67 4.94 6.63
CA MET A 391 -13.05 5.64 7.75
C MET A 391 -11.55 5.41 7.91
N LYS A 392 -11.00 4.31 7.38
CA LYS A 392 -9.59 3.92 7.63
C LYS A 392 -8.61 5.07 7.34
N TYR A 393 -8.80 5.79 6.24
CA TYR A 393 -7.97 6.94 5.87
C TYR A 393 -8.37 8.27 6.52
N LEU A 394 -9.51 8.31 7.22
CA LEU A 394 -10.05 9.53 7.82
C LEU A 394 -9.78 9.61 9.32
N TYR A 395 -9.57 8.50 10.01
CA TYR A 395 -9.45 8.52 11.47
C TYR A 395 -8.33 9.41 11.99
N LYS A 396 -7.17 9.44 11.32
CA LYS A 396 -6.05 10.29 11.73
C LYS A 396 -6.40 11.77 11.56
N PHE A 397 -6.91 12.13 10.39
CA PHE A 397 -7.43 13.47 10.09
C PHE A 397 -8.50 13.93 11.10
N GLU A 398 -9.49 13.09 11.37
CA GLU A 398 -10.57 13.43 12.30
C GLU A 398 -10.10 13.50 13.76
N ALA A 399 -9.07 12.72 14.13
CA ALA A 399 -8.48 12.75 15.46
C ALA A 399 -7.77 14.07 15.76
N ALA A 400 -7.20 14.74 14.75
CA ALA A 400 -6.52 16.01 14.92
C ALA A 400 -7.48 17.13 15.37
N ASN A 401 -8.78 17.00 15.08
CA ASN A 401 -9.81 18.00 15.37
C ASN A 401 -9.45 19.41 14.89
N ASP A 402 -8.72 19.49 13.78
CA ASP A 402 -8.26 20.70 13.13
C ASP A 402 -8.35 20.49 11.61
N GLN A 403 -9.21 21.26 10.95
CA GLN A 403 -9.49 21.09 9.53
C GLN A 403 -8.31 21.45 8.62
N PHE A 404 -7.32 22.18 9.15
CA PHE A 404 -6.08 22.51 8.44
C PHE A 404 -5.03 21.41 8.56
N LYS A 405 -5.14 20.54 9.57
CA LYS A 405 -4.26 19.38 9.75
C LYS A 405 -4.76 18.20 8.94
N ARG A 406 -4.34 18.12 7.67
CA ARG A 406 -4.76 17.10 6.69
C ARG A 406 -3.87 15.85 6.69
N GLU A 407 -3.29 15.53 7.84
CA GLU A 407 -2.42 14.38 8.04
C GLU A 407 -3.12 13.05 7.69
N GLY A 408 -2.33 12.07 7.29
CA GLY A 408 -2.82 10.73 6.97
C GLY A 408 -1.68 9.78 6.68
N ASP A 409 -2.02 8.60 6.20
CA ASP A 409 -1.05 7.61 5.78
C ASP A 409 -1.58 6.87 4.55
N TRP A 410 -0.69 6.56 3.60
CA TRP A 410 -0.93 5.62 2.54
C TRP A 410 -0.49 4.22 2.98
N PHE A 411 -1.49 3.35 3.16
CA PHE A 411 -1.32 1.97 3.59
C PHE A 411 -0.83 1.09 2.42
N LEU A 412 0.40 0.57 2.51
CA LEU A 412 1.01 -0.24 1.43
C LEU A 412 1.21 -1.69 1.83
N TYR A 413 1.71 -1.92 3.05
CA TYR A 413 1.93 -3.27 3.56
C TYR A 413 1.87 -3.33 5.09
N ARG A 414 1.11 -4.30 5.61
CA ARG A 414 0.98 -4.60 7.03
C ARG A 414 0.89 -6.10 7.30
N ALA A 415 1.04 -6.49 8.56
CA ALA A 415 1.13 -7.89 8.98
C ALA A 415 -0.05 -8.73 8.48
N ALA A 416 -1.29 -8.21 8.45
CA ALA A 416 -2.41 -8.98 7.94
C ALA A 416 -2.31 -9.28 6.44
N LYS A 417 -1.87 -8.30 5.62
CA LYS A 417 -1.61 -8.52 4.19
C LYS A 417 -0.53 -9.59 4.02
N LEU A 418 0.55 -9.51 4.81
CA LEU A 418 1.62 -10.50 4.83
C LEU A 418 1.10 -11.91 5.15
N HIS A 419 0.25 -12.06 6.17
CA HIS A 419 -0.33 -13.35 6.53
C HIS A 419 -1.25 -13.91 5.44
N LEU A 420 -2.09 -13.09 4.83
CA LEU A 420 -2.98 -13.52 3.74
C LEU A 420 -2.17 -13.99 2.53
N ARG A 421 -1.15 -13.22 2.14
CA ARG A 421 -0.24 -13.54 1.04
C ARG A 421 0.56 -14.81 1.32
N TYR A 422 1.10 -14.97 2.53
CA TYR A 422 1.78 -16.17 2.97
C TYR A 422 0.85 -17.39 2.99
N ALA A 423 -0.34 -17.27 3.58
CA ALA A 423 -1.32 -18.35 3.63
C ALA A 423 -1.73 -18.79 2.22
N GLU A 424 -1.83 -17.85 1.29
CA GLU A 424 -2.12 -18.15 -0.10
C GLU A 424 -0.99 -18.92 -0.79
N ALA A 425 0.26 -18.49 -0.60
CA ALA A 425 1.44 -19.20 -1.09
C ALA A 425 1.52 -20.61 -0.49
N ALA A 426 1.39 -20.74 0.83
CA ALA A 426 1.38 -22.00 1.55
C ALA A 426 0.28 -22.95 1.04
N ASN A 427 -0.95 -22.45 0.89
CA ASN A 427 -2.06 -23.23 0.34
C ASN A 427 -1.76 -23.77 -1.06
N ARG A 428 -1.11 -22.97 -1.91
CA ARG A 428 -0.72 -23.35 -3.27
C ARG A 428 0.52 -24.25 -3.33
N ASP A 429 1.25 -24.37 -2.22
CA ASP A 429 2.39 -25.26 -2.06
C ASP A 429 2.08 -26.49 -1.18
N ASN A 430 0.80 -26.88 -1.12
CA ASN A 430 0.30 -28.04 -0.36
C ASN A 430 0.49 -27.97 1.16
N GLN A 431 0.48 -26.75 1.72
CA GLN A 431 0.57 -26.48 3.15
C GLN A 431 -0.77 -25.93 3.68
N GLN A 432 -1.89 -26.57 3.33
CA GLN A 432 -3.24 -26.10 3.63
C GLN A 432 -3.53 -25.99 5.13
N LYS A 433 -2.95 -26.87 5.97
CA LYS A 433 -3.12 -26.78 7.43
C LYS A 433 -2.49 -25.50 8.00
N ILE A 434 -1.34 -25.08 7.49
CA ILE A 434 -0.68 -23.82 7.87
C ILE A 434 -1.52 -22.63 7.40
N ALA A 435 -2.01 -22.67 6.15
CA ALA A 435 -2.89 -21.65 5.62
C ALA A 435 -4.18 -21.50 6.46
N TYR A 436 -4.83 -22.62 6.79
CA TYR A 436 -5.98 -22.66 7.69
C TYR A 436 -5.66 -22.07 9.06
N ALA A 437 -4.51 -22.42 9.64
CA ALA A 437 -4.10 -21.93 10.94
C ALA A 437 -3.95 -20.41 10.95
N LEU A 438 -3.16 -19.84 10.04
CA LEU A 438 -2.93 -18.39 9.96
C LEU A 438 -4.19 -17.61 9.59
N LEU A 439 -5.09 -18.20 8.82
CA LEU A 439 -6.39 -17.61 8.51
C LEU A 439 -7.29 -17.55 9.75
N ASN A 440 -7.37 -18.65 10.50
CA ASN A 440 -8.40 -18.87 11.51
C ASN A 440 -7.96 -18.63 12.96
N VAL A 441 -7.17 -19.55 13.51
CA VAL A 441 -6.98 -19.71 14.97
C VAL A 441 -5.53 -19.56 15.42
N GLY A 442 -4.61 -19.40 14.47
CA GLY A 442 -3.17 -19.35 14.66
C GLY A 442 -2.50 -20.72 14.77
N ILE A 443 -1.17 -20.72 14.68
CA ILE A 443 -0.36 -21.96 14.67
C ILE A 443 -0.52 -22.74 15.98
N TYR A 444 -0.53 -22.06 17.12
CA TYR A 444 -0.68 -22.71 18.43
C TYR A 444 -1.93 -23.57 18.49
N GLU A 445 -3.09 -22.98 18.22
CA GLU A 445 -4.38 -23.66 18.35
C GLU A 445 -4.55 -24.76 17.30
N ALA A 446 -4.08 -24.55 16.07
CA ALA A 446 -4.23 -25.54 14.99
C ALA A 446 -3.33 -26.79 15.16
N TYR A 447 -2.27 -26.71 15.98
CA TYR A 447 -1.29 -27.78 16.19
C TYR A 447 -1.19 -28.25 17.65
N ARG A 448 -2.10 -27.82 18.54
CA ARG A 448 -2.07 -28.26 19.95
C ARG A 448 -2.59 -29.68 20.20
N ASP A 449 -3.33 -30.26 19.24
CA ASP A 449 -3.95 -31.60 19.36
C ASP A 449 -4.79 -31.80 20.64
N GLY A 450 -5.48 -30.73 21.08
CA GLY A 450 -6.30 -30.72 22.30
C GLY A 450 -5.50 -30.61 23.61
N LEU A 451 -4.16 -30.58 23.55
CA LEU A 451 -3.32 -30.46 24.73
C LEU A 451 -3.33 -29.05 25.31
N THR A 452 -3.11 -28.99 26.62
CA THR A 452 -3.07 -27.77 27.42
C THR A 452 -1.63 -27.40 27.80
N THR A 453 -1.46 -26.23 28.41
CA THR A 453 -0.14 -25.76 28.85
C THR A 453 0.49 -26.61 29.97
N SER A 454 -0.30 -27.44 30.65
CA SER A 454 0.20 -28.37 31.66
C SER A 454 0.72 -29.69 31.09
N ASP A 455 0.39 -30.02 29.85
CA ASP A 455 0.84 -31.24 29.19
C ASP A 455 2.27 -31.08 28.65
N ASP A 456 2.93 -32.19 28.34
CA ASP A 456 4.22 -32.16 27.65
C ASP A 456 4.02 -31.80 26.18
N VAL A 457 4.39 -30.57 25.84
CA VAL A 457 4.25 -30.01 24.48
C VAL A 457 5.52 -30.17 23.63
N THR A 458 6.50 -30.96 24.06
CA THR A 458 7.80 -31.13 23.36
C THR A 458 7.61 -31.47 21.87
N ASN A 459 6.62 -32.32 21.57
CA ASN A 459 6.38 -32.87 20.24
C ASN A 459 5.12 -32.36 19.54
N VAL A 460 4.42 -31.36 20.10
CA VAL A 460 3.21 -30.75 19.52
C VAL A 460 3.38 -29.24 19.37
N MET A 461 2.35 -28.53 18.88
CA MET A 461 2.33 -27.06 18.68
C MET A 461 3.41 -26.53 17.74
N GLN A 462 3.98 -27.42 16.93
CA GLN A 462 4.96 -27.13 15.90
C GLN A 462 4.47 -27.75 14.60
N THR A 463 4.80 -27.12 13.50
CA THR A 463 4.50 -27.63 12.16
C THR A 463 5.39 -28.80 11.77
N LYS A 464 6.66 -28.80 12.19
CA LYS A 464 7.69 -29.79 11.84
C LYS A 464 7.96 -29.91 10.33
N GLU A 465 7.63 -28.86 9.59
CA GLU A 465 7.93 -28.72 8.17
C GLU A 465 9.31 -28.05 7.97
N PRO A 466 9.95 -28.17 6.80
CA PRO A 466 11.15 -27.39 6.48
C PRO A 466 10.80 -25.91 6.26
N PHE A 467 11.81 -25.04 6.32
CA PHE A 467 11.67 -23.66 5.88
C PHE A 467 11.11 -23.60 4.45
N PRO A 468 10.10 -22.75 4.18
CA PRO A 468 9.62 -21.63 4.99
C PRO A 468 8.42 -21.91 5.88
N TYR A 469 8.05 -23.18 6.06
CA TYR A 469 6.85 -23.65 6.74
C TYR A 469 7.10 -24.07 8.19
N ASP A 470 8.32 -23.86 8.69
CA ASP A 470 8.76 -24.16 10.03
C ASP A 470 8.28 -23.09 11.04
N PHE A 471 7.22 -23.42 11.76
CA PHE A 471 6.70 -22.62 12.88
C PHE A 471 6.79 -23.37 14.19
N ASP A 472 7.33 -22.69 15.21
CA ASP A 472 7.31 -23.11 16.62
C ASP A 472 6.35 -22.24 17.44
N ALA A 473 5.21 -22.81 17.79
CA ALA A 473 4.18 -22.18 18.61
C ALA A 473 4.01 -22.87 19.97
N ARG A 474 4.99 -23.65 20.44
CA ARG A 474 4.89 -24.33 21.74
C ARG A 474 4.61 -23.36 22.88
N ASN A 475 3.64 -23.73 23.71
CA ASN A 475 3.31 -23.04 24.95
C ASN A 475 3.04 -24.08 26.04
N GLY A 476 4.01 -24.33 26.90
CA GLY A 476 3.90 -25.31 27.97
C GLY A 476 4.72 -24.95 29.19
N GLU A 477 4.40 -25.56 30.32
CA GLU A 477 5.09 -25.38 31.60
C GLU A 477 5.94 -26.60 32.02
N ALA A 478 5.66 -27.79 31.51
CA ALA A 478 6.30 -29.03 31.92
C ALA A 478 6.67 -29.93 30.72
N PRO A 479 7.80 -29.68 30.01
CA PRO A 479 8.80 -28.63 30.27
C PRO A 479 8.38 -27.25 29.76
N ARG A 480 9.06 -26.20 30.25
CA ARG A 480 8.72 -24.82 29.92
C ARG A 480 9.12 -24.47 28.48
N PHE A 481 8.13 -24.17 27.65
CA PHE A 481 8.32 -23.68 26.28
C PHE A 481 7.57 -22.37 26.05
N ARG A 482 8.20 -21.48 25.27
CA ARG A 482 7.60 -20.28 24.68
C ARG A 482 8.16 -20.07 23.28
N GLY A 483 7.58 -20.80 22.31
CA GLY A 483 7.94 -20.66 20.90
C GLY A 483 7.54 -19.28 20.36
N ASN A 484 8.23 -18.79 19.33
CA ASN A 484 8.03 -17.44 18.81
C ASN A 484 6.57 -17.18 18.36
N TRP A 485 5.85 -18.23 17.96
CA TRP A 485 4.50 -18.15 17.40
C TRP A 485 3.39 -18.48 18.40
N HIS A 486 3.69 -18.68 19.68
CA HIS A 486 2.69 -19.12 20.65
C HIS A 486 1.54 -18.14 20.91
N ARG A 487 1.71 -16.86 20.55
CA ARG A 487 0.68 -15.81 20.70
C ARG A 487 -0.12 -15.55 19.43
N ASN A 488 0.25 -16.16 18.31
CA ASN A 488 -0.45 -15.98 17.05
C ASN A 488 -1.85 -16.59 17.16
N VAL A 489 -2.88 -15.79 16.84
CA VAL A 489 -4.28 -16.24 16.87
C VAL A 489 -4.94 -16.26 15.48
N GLY A 490 -4.15 -16.03 14.43
CA GLY A 490 -4.66 -15.90 13.07
C GLY A 490 -5.51 -14.64 12.86
N ILE A 491 -5.89 -14.40 11.60
CA ILE A 491 -6.59 -13.17 11.21
C ILE A 491 -8.01 -13.15 11.79
N ARG A 492 -8.76 -14.26 11.63
CA ARG A 492 -10.14 -14.35 12.13
C ARG A 492 -10.19 -14.39 13.65
N GLY A 493 -9.25 -15.06 14.31
CA GLY A 493 -9.12 -15.00 15.77
C GLY A 493 -8.85 -13.59 16.27
N ARG A 494 -7.99 -12.82 15.58
CA ARG A 494 -7.77 -11.39 15.87
C ARG A 494 -9.03 -10.54 15.66
N ALA A 495 -9.86 -10.90 14.67
CA ALA A 495 -11.15 -10.26 14.42
C ALA A 495 -12.30 -10.80 15.31
N ARG A 496 -12.00 -11.74 16.22
CA ARG A 496 -12.97 -12.43 17.08
C ARG A 496 -14.07 -13.15 16.29
N LEU A 497 -13.78 -13.60 15.08
CA LEU A 497 -14.71 -14.31 14.22
C LEU A 497 -14.67 -15.82 14.44
N THR A 498 -15.79 -16.47 14.15
CA THR A 498 -15.87 -17.92 14.01
C THR A 498 -15.00 -18.40 12.85
N THR A 499 -14.49 -19.63 12.94
CA THR A 499 -13.62 -20.20 11.91
C THR A 499 -14.37 -20.46 10.60
N VAL A 500 -13.64 -20.42 9.48
CA VAL A 500 -14.14 -20.79 8.15
C VAL A 500 -13.29 -21.91 7.55
N GLY A 501 -13.94 -22.78 6.78
CA GLY A 501 -13.34 -24.01 6.27
C GLY A 501 -13.00 -24.99 7.38
N ALA A 502 -12.24 -26.02 7.03
CA ALA A 502 -11.74 -27.05 7.92
C ALA A 502 -10.31 -27.47 7.57
N ILE A 503 -9.61 -28.05 8.55
CA ILE A 503 -8.34 -28.72 8.30
C ILE A 503 -8.60 -29.91 7.36
N GLY A 504 -7.91 -29.93 6.23
CA GLY A 504 -8.09 -30.96 5.19
C GLY A 504 -8.96 -30.52 4.01
N ASP A 505 -9.50 -29.29 4.03
CA ASP A 505 -10.14 -28.68 2.85
C ASP A 505 -9.19 -28.68 1.65
N ASP A 506 -9.77 -28.79 0.45
CA ASP A 506 -9.01 -28.69 -0.79
C ASP A 506 -8.44 -27.29 -1.00
N MET A 507 -7.48 -27.21 -1.93
CA MET A 507 -6.76 -25.98 -2.24
C MET A 507 -7.68 -24.84 -2.72
N ILE A 508 -8.73 -25.13 -3.48
CA ILE A 508 -9.65 -24.11 -4.00
C ILE A 508 -10.57 -23.60 -2.89
N THR A 509 -11.09 -24.50 -2.06
CA THR A 509 -11.90 -24.12 -0.88
C THR A 509 -11.09 -23.24 0.08
N THR A 510 -9.87 -23.63 0.40
CA THR A 510 -8.98 -22.84 1.26
C THR A 510 -8.64 -21.48 0.63
N GLU A 511 -8.36 -21.43 -0.68
CA GLU A 511 -8.10 -20.15 -1.38
C GLU A 511 -9.33 -19.23 -1.38
N ASN A 512 -10.54 -19.78 -1.53
CA ASN A 512 -11.78 -19.02 -1.42
C ASN A 512 -11.98 -18.45 -0.02
N ASN A 513 -11.62 -19.19 1.04
CA ASN A 513 -11.68 -18.69 2.41
C ASN A 513 -10.67 -17.55 2.64
N ILE A 514 -9.45 -17.69 2.13
CA ILE A 514 -8.40 -16.66 2.23
C ILE A 514 -8.83 -15.36 1.52
N ILE A 515 -9.29 -15.44 0.27
CA ILE A 515 -9.67 -14.24 -0.49
C ILE A 515 -10.95 -13.57 0.04
N ASN A 516 -11.85 -14.34 0.67
CA ASN A 516 -13.01 -13.78 1.36
C ASN A 516 -12.58 -13.05 2.64
N GLU A 517 -11.62 -13.60 3.39
CA GLU A 517 -11.08 -12.91 4.57
C GLU A 517 -10.29 -11.64 4.20
N ALA A 518 -9.52 -11.68 3.11
CA ALA A 518 -8.85 -10.50 2.57
C ALA A 518 -9.84 -9.39 2.24
N ALA A 519 -11.05 -9.74 1.78
CA ALA A 519 -12.12 -8.78 1.51
C ALA A 519 -12.63 -8.07 2.77
N LEU A 520 -12.57 -8.72 3.93
CA LEU A 520 -13.02 -8.17 5.21
C LEU A 520 -11.90 -7.37 5.89
N GLU A 521 -10.68 -7.92 5.90
CA GLU A 521 -9.53 -7.37 6.61
C GLU A 521 -8.92 -6.17 5.86
N LEU A 522 -8.65 -6.33 4.56
CA LEU A 522 -7.90 -5.37 3.73
C LEU A 522 -8.80 -4.41 2.92
N ALA A 523 -10.11 -4.41 3.19
CA ALA A 523 -11.06 -3.57 2.45
C ALA A 523 -10.56 -2.12 2.33
N TYR A 524 -10.59 -1.60 1.10
CA TYR A 524 -10.22 -0.24 0.72
C TYR A 524 -8.73 0.10 0.78
N GLU A 525 -7.85 -0.86 1.09
CA GLU A 525 -6.40 -0.62 1.21
C GLU A 525 -5.65 -0.73 -0.13
N GLY A 526 -6.35 -0.81 -1.27
CA GLY A 526 -5.74 -0.81 -2.60
C GLY A 526 -5.31 -2.19 -3.10
N ASN A 527 -5.94 -3.27 -2.65
CA ASN A 527 -5.50 -4.64 -2.96
C ASN A 527 -6.54 -5.46 -3.74
N ARG A 528 -7.81 -5.03 -3.74
CA ARG A 528 -8.89 -5.95 -4.10
C ARG A 528 -8.86 -6.39 -5.57
N TRP A 529 -8.65 -5.47 -6.50
CA TRP A 529 -8.59 -5.77 -7.93
C TRP A 529 -7.44 -6.71 -8.27
N GLU A 530 -6.23 -6.38 -7.79
CA GLU A 530 -5.04 -7.19 -8.04
C GLU A 530 -5.22 -8.63 -7.54
N ASP A 531 -5.89 -8.82 -6.40
CA ASP A 531 -6.20 -10.14 -5.87
C ASP A 531 -7.15 -10.94 -6.75
N LEU A 532 -8.25 -10.31 -7.18
CA LEU A 532 -9.23 -10.97 -8.02
C LEU A 532 -8.63 -11.36 -9.37
N VAL A 533 -7.84 -10.47 -9.98
CA VAL A 533 -7.16 -10.75 -11.25
C VAL A 533 -6.16 -11.88 -11.09
N ARG A 534 -5.32 -11.84 -10.07
CA ARG A 534 -4.27 -12.86 -9.87
C ARG A 534 -4.86 -14.25 -9.68
N ILE A 535 -5.93 -14.37 -8.88
CA ILE A 535 -6.61 -15.66 -8.67
C ILE A 535 -7.35 -16.11 -9.94
N ALA A 536 -8.09 -15.22 -10.62
CA ALA A 536 -8.78 -15.56 -11.86
C ALA A 536 -7.82 -16.03 -12.96
N ARG A 537 -6.69 -15.33 -13.16
CA ARG A 537 -5.62 -15.73 -14.08
C ARG A 537 -5.07 -17.10 -13.73
N ARG A 538 -4.68 -17.30 -12.48
CA ARG A 538 -4.07 -18.55 -12.00
C ARG A 538 -5.00 -19.75 -12.13
N ARG A 539 -6.29 -19.57 -11.84
CA ARG A 539 -7.31 -20.61 -12.00
C ARG A 539 -7.69 -20.84 -13.46
N ASN A 540 -7.30 -19.94 -14.35
CA ASN A 540 -7.86 -19.84 -15.70
C ASN A 540 -9.40 -19.80 -15.67
N ASP A 541 -9.94 -19.03 -14.72
CA ASP A 541 -11.38 -18.95 -14.44
C ASP A 541 -11.82 -17.48 -14.36
N PRO A 542 -12.29 -16.92 -15.49
CA PRO A 542 -12.84 -15.57 -15.53
C PRO A 542 -14.07 -15.34 -14.65
N SER A 543 -14.86 -16.39 -14.38
CA SER A 543 -16.09 -16.27 -13.62
C SER A 543 -15.82 -15.82 -12.19
N PHE A 544 -14.68 -16.23 -11.61
CA PHE A 544 -14.27 -15.85 -10.27
C PHE A 544 -14.23 -14.33 -10.04
N LEU A 545 -13.70 -13.58 -11.01
CA LEU A 545 -13.65 -12.12 -10.96
C LEU A 545 -14.97 -11.50 -11.43
N ALA A 546 -15.51 -11.98 -12.55
CA ALA A 546 -16.70 -11.42 -13.17
C ALA A 546 -17.93 -11.49 -12.25
N ASP A 547 -18.10 -12.60 -11.52
CA ASP A 547 -19.25 -12.82 -10.64
C ASP A 547 -19.25 -11.88 -9.44
N LYS A 548 -18.08 -11.57 -8.87
CA LYS A 548 -18.00 -10.65 -7.72
C LYS A 548 -18.39 -9.22 -8.11
N ILE A 549 -17.95 -8.78 -9.28
CA ILE A 549 -18.29 -7.45 -9.82
C ILE A 549 -19.76 -7.41 -10.24
N TYR A 550 -20.26 -8.48 -10.86
CA TYR A 550 -21.69 -8.63 -11.15
C TYR A 550 -22.52 -8.51 -9.87
N GLU A 551 -22.16 -9.22 -8.80
CA GLU A 551 -22.89 -9.22 -7.54
C GLU A 551 -22.91 -7.83 -6.89
N LYS A 552 -21.82 -7.06 -6.99
CA LYS A 552 -21.78 -5.64 -6.58
C LYS A 552 -22.83 -4.84 -7.36
N LEU A 553 -22.72 -4.82 -8.69
CA LEU A 553 -23.56 -3.99 -9.56
C LEU A 553 -25.03 -4.39 -9.49
N ASN A 554 -25.32 -5.69 -9.40
CA ASN A 554 -26.68 -6.21 -9.30
C ASN A 554 -27.36 -5.80 -7.98
N LYS A 555 -26.63 -5.82 -6.85
CA LYS A 555 -27.16 -5.33 -5.56
C LYS A 555 -27.42 -3.83 -5.56
N GLU A 556 -26.71 -3.09 -6.40
CA GLU A 556 -26.89 -1.64 -6.59
C GLU A 556 -28.01 -1.32 -7.60
N GLY A 557 -28.68 -2.33 -8.17
CA GLY A 557 -29.73 -2.15 -9.17
C GLY A 557 -29.20 -1.59 -10.50
N ASN A 558 -27.90 -1.74 -10.78
CA ASN A 558 -27.30 -1.23 -12.00
C ASN A 558 -27.71 -2.08 -13.20
N ALA A 559 -28.36 -1.46 -14.18
CA ALA A 559 -28.88 -2.10 -15.40
C ALA A 559 -27.79 -2.76 -16.27
N GLU A 560 -26.53 -2.32 -16.15
CA GLU A 560 -25.40 -2.82 -16.93
C GLU A 560 -24.77 -4.08 -16.31
N ALA A 561 -25.20 -4.52 -15.12
CA ALA A 561 -24.54 -5.60 -14.38
C ALA A 561 -24.26 -6.86 -15.24
N THR A 562 -25.27 -7.32 -15.98
CA THR A 562 -25.15 -8.51 -16.87
C THR A 562 -24.20 -8.28 -18.04
N GLU A 563 -24.19 -7.07 -18.62
CA GLU A 563 -23.28 -6.70 -19.70
C GLU A 563 -21.83 -6.65 -19.19
N VAL A 564 -21.60 -6.02 -18.05
CA VAL A 564 -20.28 -5.97 -17.39
C VAL A 564 -19.78 -7.38 -17.09
N ARG A 565 -20.62 -8.25 -16.54
CA ARG A 565 -20.27 -9.66 -16.31
C ARG A 565 -19.82 -10.34 -17.60
N THR A 566 -20.62 -10.20 -18.66
CA THR A 566 -20.34 -10.81 -19.98
C THR A 566 -19.01 -10.30 -20.55
N LYS A 567 -18.75 -8.99 -20.44
CA LYS A 567 -17.50 -8.38 -20.86
C LYS A 567 -16.31 -8.95 -20.09
N LEU A 568 -16.42 -9.10 -18.77
CA LEU A 568 -15.35 -9.60 -17.90
C LEU A 568 -15.11 -11.11 -18.02
N MET A 569 -15.99 -11.86 -18.68
CA MET A 569 -15.69 -13.26 -19.02
C MET A 569 -14.54 -13.40 -20.03
N ASN A 570 -14.19 -12.33 -20.76
CA ASN A 570 -13.00 -12.30 -21.60
C ASN A 570 -11.84 -11.59 -20.88
N PRO A 571 -10.72 -12.29 -20.58
CA PRO A 571 -9.56 -11.72 -19.91
C PRO A 571 -8.94 -10.49 -20.58
N SER A 572 -9.11 -10.30 -21.89
CA SER A 572 -8.61 -9.08 -22.57
C SER A 572 -9.26 -7.80 -22.04
N ASN A 573 -10.48 -7.91 -21.48
CA ASN A 573 -11.23 -6.79 -20.93
C ASN A 573 -10.89 -6.48 -19.46
N TRP A 574 -9.97 -7.22 -18.85
CA TRP A 574 -9.48 -6.93 -17.49
C TRP A 574 -8.46 -5.79 -17.48
N TYR A 575 -7.93 -5.43 -18.64
CA TYR A 575 -6.91 -4.41 -18.79
C TYR A 575 -7.51 -3.11 -19.30
N LEU A 576 -6.97 -2.01 -18.79
CA LEU A 576 -7.36 -0.66 -19.15
C LEU A 576 -6.73 -0.27 -20.50
N PRO A 577 -7.40 0.60 -21.28
CA PRO A 577 -6.79 1.19 -22.46
C PRO A 577 -5.46 1.87 -22.12
N PHE A 578 -4.40 1.55 -22.85
CA PHE A 578 -3.09 2.18 -22.68
C PHE A 578 -2.87 3.25 -23.76
N LYS A 579 -2.82 4.51 -23.34
CA LYS A 579 -2.47 5.68 -24.16
C LYS A 579 -1.15 6.24 -23.64
N TRP A 580 -0.11 6.16 -24.48
CA TRP A 580 1.26 6.59 -24.16
C TRP A 580 1.32 8.08 -23.82
#